data_AF-A0A3M0XW32-F1
#
_entry.id   AF-A0A3M0XW32-F1
#
_cell.length_a   1.000
_cell.length_b   1.000
_cell.length_c   1.000
_cell.angle_alpha   90.00
_cell.angle_beta   90.00
_cell.angle_gamma   90.00
#
_symmetry.space_group_name_H-M   'P 1'
#
loop_
_entity.id
_entity.type
_entity.pdbx_description
1 polymer ?
#
loop_
_entity_poly.entity_id
_entity_poly.type
_entity_poly.pdbx_seq_one_letter_code
_entity_poly.pdbx_strand_id
1 'polypeptide(L)'
;MPYGWIWFIPLGPTRTSVGLIVPSKYYQESGKTPEELYEQAIAEQPQIAALCRNGRRSGQIRTTKDWSHLCERLVGENWFIAGEAAGFADPILAAGLHLAHSSARDAAYTILELERDELDADWLRRRYNERNRQVISQYIRFAHFWYSANGCFTDLQEHCAEIAKDAGLELNPSEAWRWLSQGGFALEDPTRPAFGSFDLASAGGIVAWFDGSRKTWSFQENNVFTLDVRGAEKQFIGDLRDGRITPVECFVRDGKTLPVAGYYINVIKALHESSDLARIVETIVHNAVPKTASIKEQALVFDYHLQALEAMVIDGWVKAKRDPNKPLVPNLRGDKSLLIR
;
A
#
# COMPACT_ATOMS: atom_id res chain seq x y z
N MET A 1 10.85 -23.49 -0.16
CA MET A 1 9.91 -24.56 0.25
C MET A 1 8.62 -24.38 -0.52
N PRO A 2 8.05 -25.42 -1.16
CA PRO A 2 6.93 -25.26 -2.09
C PRO A 2 5.55 -25.28 -1.44
N TYR A 3 5.44 -25.25 -0.10
CA TYR A 3 4.17 -25.40 0.62
C TYR A 3 3.95 -24.34 1.72
N GLY A 4 4.83 -23.34 1.79
CA GLY A 4 4.81 -22.39 2.89
C GLY A 4 6.05 -21.51 2.92
N TRP A 5 6.13 -20.71 3.97
CA TRP A 5 7.27 -19.83 4.22
C TRP A 5 7.59 -19.76 5.71
N ILE A 6 8.81 -19.31 6.02
CA ILE A 6 9.31 -19.21 7.39
C ILE A 6 9.72 -17.75 7.64
N TRP A 7 9.23 -17.14 8.72
CA TRP A 7 9.86 -15.92 9.22
C TRP A 7 11.06 -16.26 10.11
N PHE A 8 12.07 -15.39 10.09
CA PHE A 8 13.20 -15.44 11.01
C PHE A 8 13.48 -14.02 11.51
N ILE A 9 13.08 -13.72 12.75
CA ILE A 9 13.12 -12.37 13.32
C ILE A 9 14.02 -12.38 14.56
N PRO A 10 15.26 -11.90 14.47
CA PRO A 10 16.11 -11.69 15.64
C PRO A 10 15.46 -10.67 16.59
N LEU A 11 15.21 -11.06 17.83
CA LEU A 11 14.67 -10.18 18.89
C LEU A 11 15.78 -9.54 19.73
N GLY A 12 16.99 -10.08 19.64
CA GLY A 12 18.18 -9.61 20.33
C GLY A 12 19.35 -10.59 20.12
N PRO A 13 20.47 -10.39 20.82
CA PRO A 13 21.68 -11.21 20.60
C PRO A 13 21.52 -12.70 20.89
N THR A 14 20.53 -13.08 21.71
CA THR A 14 20.36 -14.45 22.21
C THR A 14 18.99 -15.06 21.89
N ARG A 15 18.10 -14.33 21.22
CA ARG A 15 16.71 -14.77 20.99
C ARG A 15 16.26 -14.41 19.58
N THR A 16 15.65 -15.39 18.92
CA THR A 16 15.05 -15.26 17.59
C THR A 16 13.64 -15.83 17.62
N SER A 17 12.68 -15.13 17.03
CA SER A 17 11.36 -15.66 16.69
C SER A 17 11.45 -16.35 15.33
N VAL A 18 11.04 -17.62 15.28
CA VAL A 18 10.97 -18.40 14.05
C VAL A 18 9.59 -19.02 13.96
N GLY A 19 8.93 -18.88 12.82
CA GLY A 19 7.57 -19.37 12.63
C GLY A 19 7.34 -19.85 11.22
N LEU A 20 6.58 -20.93 11.10
CA LEU A 20 6.20 -21.56 9.85
C LEU A 20 4.76 -21.17 9.52
N ILE A 21 4.52 -20.73 8.29
CA ILE A 21 3.20 -20.46 7.73
C ILE A 21 2.97 -21.44 6.60
N VAL A 22 1.84 -22.15 6.69
CA VAL A 22 1.36 -23.09 5.67
C VAL A 22 -0.15 -22.91 5.50
N PRO A 23 -0.73 -23.22 4.33
CA PRO A 23 -2.17 -23.28 4.17
C PRO A 23 -2.80 -24.32 5.09
N SER A 24 -4.01 -24.02 5.57
CA SER A 24 -4.78 -24.94 6.42
C SER A 24 -4.99 -26.30 5.75
N LYS A 25 -5.29 -26.32 4.43
CA LYS A 25 -5.47 -27.55 3.65
C LYS A 25 -4.21 -28.42 3.62
N TYR A 26 -3.05 -27.83 3.35
CA TYR A 26 -1.77 -28.55 3.35
C TYR A 26 -1.47 -29.17 4.73
N TYR A 27 -1.69 -28.42 5.81
CA TYR A 27 -1.52 -28.96 7.16
C TYR A 27 -2.44 -30.16 7.42
N GLN A 28 -3.72 -30.08 7.04
CA GLN A 28 -4.69 -31.17 7.21
C GLN A 28 -4.30 -32.44 6.41
N GLU A 29 -3.83 -32.26 5.17
CA GLU A 29 -3.41 -33.37 4.29
C GLU A 29 -2.07 -33.98 4.70
N SER A 30 -1.22 -33.21 5.40
CA SER A 30 0.11 -33.68 5.80
C SER A 30 0.07 -34.85 6.79
N GLY A 31 -1.00 -34.98 7.58
CA GLY A 31 -1.12 -35.95 8.67
C GLY A 31 -0.11 -35.76 9.82
N LYS A 32 0.62 -34.64 9.84
CA LYS A 32 1.66 -34.33 10.83
C LYS A 32 1.12 -33.48 11.97
N THR A 33 1.72 -33.65 13.14
CA THR A 33 1.58 -32.67 14.22
C THR A 33 2.25 -31.34 13.85
N PRO A 34 1.87 -30.21 14.47
CA PRO A 34 2.52 -28.92 14.22
C PRO A 34 4.03 -28.96 14.49
N GLU A 35 4.46 -29.77 15.45
CA GLU A 35 5.87 -29.91 15.81
C GLU A 35 6.66 -30.66 14.74
N GLU A 36 6.15 -31.80 14.28
CA GLU A 36 6.77 -32.56 13.18
C GLU A 36 6.86 -31.73 11.90
N LEU A 37 5.80 -30.98 11.55
CA LEU A 37 5.80 -30.17 10.34
C LEU A 37 6.76 -28.97 10.45
N TYR A 38 6.83 -28.33 11.63
CA TYR A 38 7.80 -27.26 11.89
C TYR A 38 9.25 -27.78 11.80
N GLU A 39 9.56 -28.91 12.43
CA GLU A 39 10.90 -29.49 12.41
C GLU A 39 11.31 -29.91 11.00
N GLN A 40 10.39 -30.51 10.24
CA GLN A 40 10.59 -30.82 8.83
C GLN A 40 10.93 -29.55 8.04
N ALA A 41 10.12 -28.49 8.19
CA ALA A 41 10.33 -27.25 7.44
C ALA A 41 11.68 -26.59 7.77
N ILE A 42 12.11 -26.62 9.04
CA ILE A 42 13.44 -26.12 9.44
C ILE A 42 14.54 -26.96 8.80
N ALA A 43 14.44 -28.30 8.83
CA ALA A 43 15.42 -29.21 8.26
C ALA A 43 15.54 -29.06 6.73
N GLU A 44 14.43 -28.82 6.03
CA GLU A 44 14.38 -28.62 4.58
C GLU A 44 14.95 -27.28 4.11
N GLN A 45 15.18 -26.32 5.02
CA GLN A 45 15.75 -25.01 4.71
C GLN A 45 17.17 -24.87 5.29
N PRO A 46 18.24 -25.26 4.55
CA PRO A 46 19.60 -25.31 5.06
C PRO A 46 20.11 -24.00 5.69
N GLN A 47 19.69 -22.86 5.15
CA GLN A 47 20.05 -21.55 5.68
C GLN A 47 19.47 -21.31 7.07
N ILE A 48 18.18 -21.63 7.26
CA ILE A 48 17.50 -21.50 8.55
C ILE A 48 18.04 -22.55 9.54
N ALA A 49 18.23 -23.79 9.12
CA ALA A 49 18.83 -24.84 9.94
C ALA A 49 20.23 -24.44 10.46
N ALA A 50 21.07 -23.85 9.58
CA ALA A 50 22.39 -23.37 9.97
C ALA A 50 22.33 -22.25 11.02
N LEU A 51 21.39 -21.32 10.88
CA LEU A 51 21.15 -20.24 11.85
C LEU A 51 20.63 -20.78 13.20
N CYS A 52 19.85 -21.86 13.18
CA CYS A 52 19.25 -22.46 14.37
C CYS A 52 20.14 -23.50 15.07
N ARG A 53 21.22 -23.99 14.45
CA ARG A 53 22.01 -25.15 14.92
C ARG A 53 22.47 -25.08 16.38
N ASN A 54 22.84 -23.89 16.86
CA ASN A 54 23.31 -23.69 18.24
C ASN A 54 22.22 -23.14 19.17
N GLY A 55 21.02 -22.88 18.63
CA GLY A 55 19.88 -22.38 19.38
C GLY A 55 19.23 -23.48 20.22
N ARG A 56 18.58 -23.06 21.31
CA ARG A 56 17.68 -23.93 22.08
C ARG A 56 16.28 -23.34 22.01
N ARG A 57 15.29 -24.18 21.67
CA ARG A 57 13.89 -23.75 21.67
C ARG A 57 13.45 -23.45 23.11
N SER A 58 12.84 -22.29 23.34
CA SER A 58 12.48 -21.81 24.68
C SER A 58 11.18 -22.40 25.26
N GLY A 59 10.51 -23.29 24.52
CA GLY A 59 9.23 -23.88 24.94
C GLY A 59 8.58 -24.76 23.87
N GLN A 60 7.28 -24.99 24.01
CA GLN A 60 6.45 -25.70 23.03
C GLN A 60 6.13 -24.82 21.82
N ILE A 61 5.91 -25.45 20.68
CA ILE A 61 5.40 -24.77 19.48
C ILE A 61 3.97 -24.29 19.75
N ARG A 62 3.72 -23.03 19.42
CA ARG A 62 2.39 -22.42 19.48
C ARG A 62 1.82 -22.40 18.07
N THR A 63 0.55 -22.76 17.95
CA THR A 63 -0.19 -22.68 16.70
C THR A 63 -1.27 -21.62 16.80
N THR A 64 -1.57 -21.02 15.65
CA THR A 64 -2.74 -20.17 15.43
C THR A 64 -3.31 -20.53 14.06
N LYS A 65 -4.58 -20.26 13.84
CA LYS A 65 -5.29 -20.50 12.57
C LYS A 65 -6.36 -19.44 12.38
N ASP A 66 -6.93 -19.38 11.17
CA ASP A 66 -8.11 -18.57 10.85
C ASP A 66 -7.95 -17.08 11.23
N TRP A 67 -6.76 -16.51 11.00
CA TRP A 67 -6.43 -15.14 11.42
C TRP A 67 -6.96 -14.07 10.46
N SER A 68 -7.11 -14.37 9.18
CA SER A 68 -7.56 -13.38 8.20
C SER A 68 -9.06 -13.09 8.35
N HIS A 69 -9.41 -11.87 8.75
CA HIS A 69 -10.81 -11.47 8.94
C HIS A 69 -10.98 -9.95 8.82
N LEU A 70 -12.23 -9.52 8.63
CA LEU A 70 -12.61 -8.10 8.59
C LEU A 70 -14.05 -7.95 9.10
N CYS A 71 -14.24 -7.18 10.18
CA CYS A 71 -15.57 -6.90 10.73
C CYS A 71 -16.39 -6.02 9.79
N GLU A 72 -17.65 -6.39 9.54
CA GLU A 72 -18.59 -5.67 8.65
C GLU A 72 -18.78 -4.19 9.01
N ARG A 73 -18.71 -3.87 10.30
CA ARG A 73 -18.87 -2.51 10.84
C ARG A 73 -17.84 -2.26 11.93
N LEU A 74 -17.16 -1.12 11.86
CA LEU A 74 -16.10 -0.73 12.80
C LEU A 74 -16.50 0.37 13.79
N VAL A 75 -17.70 0.91 13.67
CA VAL A 75 -18.22 1.96 14.55
C VAL A 75 -19.73 1.85 14.69
N GLY A 76 -20.22 2.12 15.89
CA GLY A 76 -21.63 2.30 16.19
C GLY A 76 -21.87 3.62 16.91
N GLU A 77 -23.03 3.75 17.54
CA GLU A 77 -23.42 4.97 18.26
C GLU A 77 -22.41 5.33 19.36
N ASN A 78 -22.02 4.34 20.17
CA ASN A 78 -21.21 4.52 21.39
C ASN A 78 -19.99 3.57 21.45
N TRP A 79 -19.50 3.10 20.30
CA TRP A 79 -18.34 2.21 20.25
C TRP A 79 -17.56 2.34 18.95
N PHE A 80 -16.26 2.08 19.04
CA PHE A 80 -15.34 1.95 17.91
C PHE A 80 -14.56 0.63 18.06
N ILE A 81 -14.27 -0.02 16.94
CA ILE A 81 -13.38 -1.18 16.87
C ILE A 81 -12.10 -0.73 16.16
N ALA A 82 -10.95 -0.99 16.77
CA ALA A 82 -9.63 -0.67 16.25
C ALA A 82 -8.69 -1.88 16.33
N GLY A 83 -7.60 -1.83 15.57
CA GLY A 83 -6.57 -2.86 15.50
C GLY A 83 -7.09 -4.23 15.10
N GLU A 84 -6.51 -5.28 15.67
CA GLU A 84 -6.80 -6.66 15.26
C GLU A 84 -8.25 -7.06 15.51
N ALA A 85 -8.97 -6.38 16.40
CA ALA A 85 -10.40 -6.59 16.58
C ALA A 85 -11.23 -6.11 15.38
N ALA A 86 -10.72 -5.16 14.58
CA ALA A 86 -11.39 -4.66 13.37
C ALA A 86 -11.15 -5.60 12.18
N GLY A 87 -9.96 -6.17 12.13
CA GLY A 87 -9.56 -7.12 11.11
C GLY A 87 -8.06 -7.35 11.13
N PHE A 88 -7.66 -8.46 10.53
CA PHE A 88 -6.27 -8.87 10.39
C PHE A 88 -6.08 -9.50 9.02
N ALA A 89 -4.94 -9.20 8.38
CA ALA A 89 -4.63 -9.70 7.04
C ALA A 89 -3.79 -10.97 7.11
N ASP A 90 -2.47 -10.81 7.16
CA ASP A 90 -1.49 -11.89 7.18
C ASP A 90 -0.14 -11.34 7.72
N PRO A 91 0.68 -12.17 8.39
CA PRO A 91 1.99 -11.74 8.89
C PRO A 91 3.02 -11.37 7.81
N ILE A 92 2.81 -11.67 6.53
CA ILE A 92 3.81 -11.50 5.46
C ILE A 92 4.39 -10.08 5.35
N LEU A 93 3.57 -9.05 5.59
CA LEU A 93 4.00 -7.65 5.56
C LEU A 93 4.30 -7.05 6.94
N ALA A 94 4.14 -7.83 8.01
CA ALA A 94 4.19 -7.34 9.38
C ALA A 94 3.29 -6.10 9.62
N ALA A 95 2.17 -5.99 8.90
CA ALA A 95 1.33 -4.80 8.91
C ALA A 95 0.42 -4.66 10.15
N GLY A 96 0.26 -5.72 10.95
CA GLY A 96 -0.68 -5.74 12.08
C GLY A 96 -0.48 -4.59 13.08
N LEU A 97 0.77 -4.30 13.47
CA LEU A 97 1.06 -3.18 14.38
C LEU A 97 0.79 -1.81 13.74
N HIS A 98 1.05 -1.67 12.43
CA HIS A 98 0.74 -0.44 11.71
C HIS A 98 -0.78 -0.20 11.70
N LEU A 99 -1.56 -1.22 11.33
CA LEU A 99 -3.02 -1.17 11.30
C LEU A 99 -3.62 -0.89 12.69
N ALA A 100 -3.04 -1.48 13.74
CA ALA A 100 -3.43 -1.22 15.12
C ALA A 100 -3.21 0.23 15.52
N HIS A 101 -2.01 0.77 15.31
CA HIS A 101 -1.72 2.15 15.68
C HIS A 101 -2.45 3.18 14.82
N SER A 102 -2.60 2.92 13.51
CA SER A 102 -3.25 3.86 12.59
C SER A 102 -4.75 3.97 12.89
N SER A 103 -5.44 2.84 13.08
CA SER A 103 -6.86 2.83 13.45
C SER A 103 -7.09 3.36 14.87
N ALA A 104 -6.20 3.09 15.83
CA ALA A 104 -6.29 3.66 17.18
C ALA A 104 -6.16 5.20 17.15
N ARG A 105 -5.21 5.73 16.37
CA ARG A 105 -5.08 7.18 16.16
C ARG A 105 -6.34 7.76 15.53
N ASP A 106 -6.88 7.09 14.52
CA ASP A 106 -8.09 7.52 13.82
C ASP A 106 -9.32 7.55 14.76
N ALA A 107 -9.47 6.52 15.59
CA ALA A 107 -10.53 6.45 16.58
C ALA A 107 -10.40 7.59 17.59
N ALA A 108 -9.20 7.82 18.13
CA ALA A 108 -8.94 8.91 19.07
C ALA A 108 -9.30 10.28 18.48
N TYR A 109 -8.89 10.55 17.23
CA TYR A 109 -9.19 11.83 16.57
C TYR A 109 -10.68 11.97 16.29
N THR A 110 -11.33 10.88 15.90
CA THR A 110 -12.78 10.86 15.64
C THR A 110 -13.55 11.15 16.93
N ILE A 111 -13.17 10.55 18.06
CA ILE A 111 -13.77 10.82 19.37
C ILE A 111 -13.59 12.29 19.75
N LEU A 112 -12.38 12.84 19.60
CA LEU A 112 -12.12 14.24 19.90
C LEU A 112 -12.96 15.21 19.04
N GLU A 113 -13.14 14.93 17.76
CA GLU A 113 -13.99 15.77 16.90
C GLU A 113 -15.48 15.61 17.21
N LEU A 114 -15.94 14.41 17.59
CA LEU A 114 -17.30 14.19 18.08
C LEU A 114 -17.56 14.97 19.37
N GLU A 115 -16.58 15.07 20.28
CA GLU A 115 -16.70 15.86 21.51
C GLU A 115 -16.71 17.37 21.25
N ARG A 116 -16.02 17.83 20.20
CA ARG A 116 -15.99 19.25 19.81
C ARG A 116 -17.27 19.71 19.13
N ASP A 117 -17.99 18.80 18.47
CA ASP A 117 -19.24 19.08 17.76
C ASP A 117 -19.10 20.16 16.66
N GLU A 118 -17.93 20.23 16.02
CA GLU A 118 -17.63 21.19 14.93
C GLU A 118 -17.85 20.58 13.53
N LEU A 119 -17.90 19.25 13.43
CA LEU A 119 -18.05 18.50 12.18
C LEU A 119 -19.26 17.56 12.28
N ASP A 120 -19.86 17.23 11.13
CA ASP A 120 -20.98 16.29 11.06
C ASP A 120 -20.61 14.94 11.68
N ALA A 121 -21.32 14.57 12.75
CA ALA A 121 -21.04 13.38 13.53
C ALA A 121 -21.22 12.09 12.71
N ASP A 122 -22.18 12.08 11.78
CA ASP A 122 -22.40 10.92 10.92
C ASP A 122 -21.30 10.78 9.87
N TRP A 123 -20.80 11.88 9.31
CA TRP A 123 -19.63 11.88 8.42
C TRP A 123 -18.39 11.37 9.16
N LEU A 124 -18.14 11.83 10.39
CA LEU A 124 -17.02 11.36 11.22
C LEU A 124 -17.04 9.83 11.40
N ARG A 125 -18.20 9.27 11.75
CA ARG A 125 -18.38 7.81 11.91
C ARG A 125 -18.27 7.07 10.59
N ARG A 126 -18.97 7.50 9.52
CA ARG A 126 -18.91 6.86 8.20
C ARG A 126 -17.48 6.82 7.67
N ARG A 127 -16.76 7.94 7.75
CA ARG A 127 -15.35 8.04 7.35
C ARG A 127 -14.48 7.05 8.11
N TYR A 128 -14.59 6.97 9.44
CA TYR A 128 -13.82 6.00 10.23
C TYR A 128 -14.08 4.56 9.77
N ASN A 129 -15.35 4.20 9.57
CA ASN A 129 -15.75 2.86 9.12
C ASN A 129 -15.15 2.51 7.76
N GLU A 130 -15.42 3.35 6.76
CA GLU A 130 -15.07 3.10 5.37
C GLU A 130 -13.56 3.08 5.19
N ARG A 131 -12.87 4.07 5.75
CA ARG A 131 -11.42 4.19 5.67
C ARG A 131 -10.71 2.97 6.22
N ASN A 132 -11.02 2.57 7.47
CA ASN A 132 -10.31 1.48 8.12
C ASN A 132 -10.65 0.12 7.49
N ARG A 133 -11.91 -0.09 7.06
CA ARG A 133 -12.28 -1.30 6.29
C ARG A 133 -11.53 -1.38 4.97
N GLN A 134 -11.42 -0.27 4.24
CA GLN A 134 -10.76 -0.23 2.95
C GLN A 134 -9.25 -0.50 3.08
N VAL A 135 -8.58 0.09 4.07
CA VAL A 135 -7.15 -0.19 4.34
C VAL A 135 -6.94 -1.66 4.70
N ILE A 136 -7.70 -2.22 5.65
CA ILE A 136 -7.53 -3.63 6.04
C ILE A 136 -7.81 -4.56 4.85
N SER A 137 -8.85 -4.28 4.05
CA SER A 137 -9.16 -5.04 2.85
C SER A 137 -8.02 -5.01 1.83
N GLN A 138 -7.27 -3.91 1.72
CA GLN A 138 -6.10 -3.83 0.83
C GLN A 138 -4.98 -4.75 1.30
N TYR A 139 -4.69 -4.78 2.61
CA TYR A 139 -3.69 -5.71 3.15
C TYR A 139 -4.11 -7.19 2.99
N ILE A 140 -5.39 -7.54 3.17
CA ILE A 140 -5.89 -8.91 2.94
C ILE A 140 -5.68 -9.32 1.48
N ARG A 141 -6.08 -8.46 0.54
CA ARG A 141 -5.90 -8.72 -0.89
C ARG A 141 -4.41 -8.82 -1.27
N PHE A 142 -3.53 -8.06 -0.61
CA PHE A 142 -2.08 -8.18 -0.84
C PHE A 142 -1.59 -9.55 -0.46
N ALA A 143 -2.01 -10.05 0.72
CA ALA A 143 -1.64 -11.38 1.15
C ALA A 143 -2.08 -12.43 0.13
N HIS A 144 -3.33 -12.35 -0.35
CA HIS A 144 -3.84 -13.25 -1.40
C HIS A 144 -2.97 -13.20 -2.67
N PHE A 145 -2.61 -12.00 -3.13
CA PHE A 145 -1.72 -11.85 -4.27
C PHE A 145 -0.37 -12.51 -4.02
N TRP A 146 0.28 -12.21 -2.89
CA TRP A 146 1.59 -12.76 -2.55
C TRP A 146 1.57 -14.29 -2.62
N TYR A 147 0.53 -14.91 -2.05
CA TYR A 147 0.36 -16.36 -2.11
C TYR A 147 0.15 -16.89 -3.54
N SER A 148 -0.59 -16.18 -4.41
CA SER A 148 -0.79 -16.59 -5.81
C SER A 148 0.47 -16.45 -6.69
N ALA A 149 1.28 -15.41 -6.47
CA ALA A 149 2.40 -15.05 -7.34
C ALA A 149 3.67 -15.82 -7.02
N ASN A 150 3.92 -16.13 -5.74
CA ASN A 150 5.14 -16.83 -5.34
C ASN A 150 5.17 -18.32 -5.72
N GLY A 151 4.14 -18.83 -6.43
CA GLY A 151 4.09 -20.20 -6.94
C GLY A 151 4.21 -21.29 -5.86
N CYS A 152 4.25 -20.92 -4.58
CA CYS A 152 4.32 -21.83 -3.44
C CYS A 152 3.00 -22.58 -3.22
N PHE A 153 2.01 -22.37 -4.10
CA PHE A 153 0.69 -22.96 -4.05
C PHE A 153 0.10 -23.07 -5.46
N THR A 154 0.53 -24.05 -6.25
CA THR A 154 -0.11 -24.35 -7.54
C THR A 154 -1.61 -24.61 -7.37
N ASP A 155 -1.99 -25.22 -6.24
CA ASP A 155 -3.39 -25.54 -5.92
C ASP A 155 -4.17 -24.33 -5.34
N LEU A 156 -3.49 -23.28 -4.81
CA LEU A 156 -4.15 -21.99 -4.56
C LEU A 156 -4.15 -21.09 -5.79
N GLN A 157 -3.42 -21.36 -6.88
CA GLN A 157 -3.57 -20.50 -8.06
C GLN A 157 -4.99 -20.60 -8.62
N GLU A 158 -5.57 -21.80 -8.68
CA GLU A 158 -6.97 -21.98 -9.09
C GLU A 158 -7.94 -21.38 -8.06
N HIS A 159 -7.71 -21.61 -6.76
CA HIS A 159 -8.59 -21.08 -5.70
C HIS A 159 -8.48 -19.55 -5.49
N CYS A 160 -7.28 -18.98 -5.60
CA CYS A 160 -7.05 -17.53 -5.57
C CYS A 160 -7.49 -16.88 -6.88
N ALA A 161 -7.40 -17.56 -8.03
CA ALA A 161 -8.04 -17.11 -9.27
C ALA A 161 -9.57 -17.13 -9.14
N GLU A 162 -10.16 -18.11 -8.46
CA GLU A 162 -11.59 -18.15 -8.13
C GLU A 162 -12.00 -17.03 -7.16
N ILE A 163 -11.26 -16.80 -6.07
CA ILE A 163 -11.50 -15.69 -5.13
C ILE A 163 -11.30 -14.32 -5.83
N ALA A 164 -10.30 -14.21 -6.70
CA ALA A 164 -10.07 -13.01 -7.47
C ALA A 164 -11.20 -12.82 -8.51
N LYS A 165 -11.67 -13.89 -9.16
CA LYS A 165 -12.82 -13.89 -10.10
C LYS A 165 -14.15 -13.56 -9.42
N ASP A 166 -14.40 -14.08 -8.21
CA ASP A 166 -15.56 -13.73 -7.38
C ASP A 166 -15.50 -12.26 -6.91
N ALA A 167 -14.31 -11.68 -6.84
CA ALA A 167 -14.07 -10.25 -6.65
C ALA A 167 -13.99 -9.45 -7.98
N GLY A 168 -14.20 -10.09 -9.14
CA GLY A 168 -14.16 -9.45 -10.47
C GLY A 168 -12.76 -9.16 -11.03
N LEU A 169 -11.73 -9.86 -10.56
CA LEU A 169 -10.32 -9.61 -10.84
C LEU A 169 -9.66 -10.88 -11.42
N GLU A 170 -9.40 -10.92 -12.72
CA GLU A 170 -8.40 -11.82 -13.30
C GLU A 170 -7.06 -11.08 -13.25
N LEU A 171 -6.04 -11.58 -12.53
CA LEU A 171 -4.77 -10.85 -12.38
C LEU A 171 -3.55 -11.73 -12.73
N ASN A 172 -2.82 -11.36 -13.77
CA ASN A 172 -1.42 -11.74 -14.01
C ASN A 172 -0.45 -10.82 -13.21
N PRO A 173 0.87 -11.10 -13.13
CA PRO A 173 1.83 -10.28 -12.36
C PRO A 173 1.85 -8.77 -12.70
N SER A 174 1.58 -8.39 -13.96
CA SER A 174 1.45 -6.99 -14.38
C SER A 174 0.12 -6.35 -13.95
N GLU A 175 -0.92 -7.16 -13.78
CA GLU A 175 -2.20 -6.74 -13.22
C GLU A 175 -2.16 -6.69 -11.70
N ALA A 176 -1.30 -7.50 -11.07
CA ALA A 176 -0.96 -7.38 -9.68
C ALA A 176 -0.09 -6.17 -9.38
N TRP A 177 0.84 -5.81 -10.28
CA TRP A 177 1.47 -4.51 -10.29
C TRP A 177 0.42 -3.41 -10.33
N ARG A 178 -0.55 -3.50 -11.26
CA ARG A 178 -1.72 -2.61 -11.29
C ARG A 178 -2.43 -2.61 -9.93
N TRP A 179 -2.76 -3.75 -9.35
CA TRP A 179 -3.53 -3.84 -8.11
C TRP A 179 -2.79 -3.31 -6.86
N LEU A 180 -1.53 -3.67 -6.65
CA LEU A 180 -0.63 -3.12 -5.62
C LEU A 180 -0.43 -1.62 -5.80
N SER A 181 -0.53 -1.15 -7.05
CA SER A 181 -0.47 0.26 -7.39
C SER A 181 -1.82 0.98 -7.54
N GLN A 182 -2.95 0.26 -7.43
CA GLN A 182 -4.32 0.74 -7.63
C GLN A 182 -5.13 0.83 -6.34
N GLY A 183 -4.56 0.41 -5.20
CA GLY A 183 -5.26 0.34 -3.92
C GLY A 183 -4.73 1.36 -2.91
N GLY A 184 -5.46 2.46 -2.72
CA GLY A 184 -5.50 3.15 -1.42
C GLY A 184 -4.33 4.04 -1.02
N PHE A 185 -3.38 4.33 -1.92
CA PHE A 185 -2.24 5.17 -1.56
C PHE A 185 -2.62 6.58 -1.08
N ALA A 186 -3.76 7.08 -1.58
CA ALA A 186 -4.36 8.33 -1.17
C ALA A 186 -5.10 8.28 0.18
N LEU A 187 -5.48 7.08 0.63
CA LEU A 187 -6.30 6.92 1.83
C LEU A 187 -5.45 6.92 3.08
N GLU A 188 -4.26 6.33 3.02
CA GLU A 188 -3.33 6.35 4.14
C GLU A 188 -2.84 7.76 4.47
N ASP A 189 -2.46 8.49 3.43
CA ASP A 189 -2.03 9.89 3.50
C ASP A 189 -2.65 10.66 2.32
N PRO A 190 -3.56 11.62 2.57
CA PRO A 190 -4.20 12.37 1.50
C PRO A 190 -3.24 13.31 0.77
N THR A 191 -2.01 13.47 1.26
CA THR A 191 -1.04 14.40 0.69
C THR A 191 0.03 13.76 -0.17
N ARG A 192 0.17 12.43 -0.16
CA ARG A 192 1.18 11.72 -0.96
C ARG A 192 0.79 10.27 -1.21
N PRO A 193 1.25 9.66 -2.31
CA PRO A 193 1.07 8.23 -2.51
C PRO A 193 1.97 7.42 -1.56
N ALA A 194 1.38 6.61 -0.68
CA ALA A 194 2.10 5.72 0.22
C ALA A 194 1.31 4.45 0.58
N PHE A 195 2.01 3.34 0.85
CA PHE A 195 1.45 2.10 1.40
C PHE A 195 2.22 1.69 2.65
N GLY A 196 1.57 1.72 3.80
CA GLY A 196 2.21 1.70 5.10
C GLY A 196 3.31 2.76 5.21
N SER A 197 4.54 2.31 5.47
CA SER A 197 5.73 3.17 5.54
C SER A 197 6.43 3.40 4.20
N PHE A 198 5.98 2.76 3.12
CA PHE A 198 6.66 2.79 1.83
C PHE A 198 6.03 3.83 0.90
N ASP A 199 6.87 4.62 0.22
CA ASP A 199 6.42 5.42 -0.91
C ASP A 199 6.22 4.52 -2.16
N LEU A 200 5.59 5.06 -3.20
CA LEU A 200 5.29 4.33 -4.43
C LEU A 200 6.55 3.78 -5.12
N ALA A 201 7.68 4.46 -4.99
CA ALA A 201 8.96 3.99 -5.51
C ALA A 201 9.50 2.77 -4.72
N SER A 202 9.47 2.82 -3.40
CA SER A 202 9.96 1.76 -2.51
C SER A 202 9.08 0.52 -2.59
N ALA A 203 7.76 0.70 -2.65
CA ALA A 203 6.82 -0.38 -2.93
C ALA A 203 7.15 -1.06 -4.26
N GLY A 204 7.50 -0.26 -5.28
CA GLY A 204 8.00 -0.78 -6.55
C GLY A 204 9.26 -1.62 -6.46
N GLY A 205 10.23 -1.19 -5.65
CA GLY A 205 11.47 -1.93 -5.42
C GLY A 205 11.23 -3.27 -4.73
N ILE A 206 10.29 -3.33 -3.78
CA ILE A 206 9.93 -4.57 -3.09
C ILE A 206 9.34 -5.59 -4.07
N VAL A 207 8.42 -5.17 -4.94
CA VAL A 207 7.82 -6.06 -5.95
C VAL A 207 8.88 -6.56 -6.93
N ALA A 208 9.74 -5.66 -7.42
CA ALA A 208 10.85 -6.01 -8.31
C ALA A 208 11.81 -7.07 -7.72
N TRP A 209 11.98 -7.09 -6.40
CA TRP A 209 12.74 -8.14 -5.73
C TRP A 209 12.06 -9.51 -5.77
N PHE A 210 10.73 -9.55 -5.85
CA PHE A 210 9.97 -10.80 -5.83
C PHE A 210 9.86 -11.46 -7.21
N ASP A 211 9.59 -10.69 -8.27
CA ASP A 211 9.35 -11.24 -9.62
C ASP A 211 10.47 -10.95 -10.63
N GLY A 212 11.49 -10.19 -10.22
CA GLY A 212 12.60 -9.78 -11.09
C GLY A 212 12.22 -8.73 -12.13
N SER A 213 11.00 -8.19 -12.10
CA SER A 213 10.54 -7.14 -12.99
C SER A 213 11.24 -5.81 -12.68
N ARG A 214 11.38 -4.94 -13.70
CA ARG A 214 11.82 -3.56 -13.50
C ARG A 214 10.64 -2.63 -13.74
N LYS A 215 10.39 -1.73 -12.79
CA LYS A 215 9.40 -0.68 -12.94
C LYS A 215 9.86 0.33 -14.00
N THR A 216 9.13 0.39 -15.11
CA THR A 216 9.16 1.53 -16.03
C THR A 216 8.12 2.54 -15.58
N TRP A 217 8.50 3.81 -15.52
CA TRP A 217 7.60 4.91 -15.17
C TRP A 217 6.90 5.44 -16.41
N SER A 218 5.65 5.83 -16.29
CA SER A 218 4.83 6.30 -17.41
C SER A 218 5.45 7.50 -18.14
N PHE A 219 6.15 8.37 -17.40
CA PHE A 219 6.87 9.53 -17.94
C PHE A 219 8.21 9.22 -18.63
N GLN A 220 8.66 7.96 -18.64
CA GLN A 220 9.81 7.53 -19.44
C GLN A 220 9.41 7.23 -20.88
N GLU A 221 8.16 6.82 -21.10
CA GLU A 221 7.66 6.39 -22.40
C GLU A 221 6.73 7.43 -23.05
N ASN A 222 6.07 8.24 -22.21
CA ASN A 222 5.06 9.22 -22.62
C ASN A 222 5.51 10.66 -22.34
N ASN A 223 4.94 11.60 -23.08
CA ASN A 223 5.24 13.04 -22.97
C ASN A 223 3.99 13.92 -23.01
N VAL A 224 2.80 13.32 -23.16
CA VAL A 224 1.51 14.02 -23.05
C VAL A 224 0.71 13.39 -21.91
N PHE A 225 0.32 14.21 -20.93
CA PHE A 225 -0.43 13.81 -19.75
C PHE A 225 -1.69 14.67 -19.64
N THR A 226 -2.86 14.06 -19.52
CA THR A 226 -4.14 14.80 -19.45
C THR A 226 -4.97 14.31 -18.29
N LEU A 227 -5.36 15.22 -17.40
CA LEU A 227 -6.26 14.94 -16.28
C LEU A 227 -7.66 14.56 -16.80
N ASP A 228 -8.25 13.50 -16.25
CA ASP A 228 -9.58 13.01 -16.59
C ASP A 228 -10.41 12.72 -15.33
N VAL A 229 -11.06 13.76 -14.83
CA VAL A 229 -12.01 13.70 -13.70
C VAL A 229 -13.46 13.54 -14.15
N ARG A 230 -13.73 13.23 -15.43
CA ARG A 230 -15.11 13.07 -15.92
C ARG A 230 -15.77 11.86 -15.24
N GLY A 231 -17.04 12.03 -14.88
CA GLY A 231 -17.80 11.00 -14.17
C GLY A 231 -17.33 10.75 -12.74
N ALA A 232 -16.45 11.59 -12.19
CA ALA A 232 -16.08 11.52 -10.79
C ALA A 232 -17.00 12.40 -9.95
N GLU A 233 -17.34 11.89 -8.77
CA GLU A 233 -18.06 12.64 -7.74
C GLU A 233 -17.08 13.36 -6.83
N LYS A 234 -17.51 14.50 -6.28
CA LYS A 234 -16.76 15.18 -5.23
C LYS A 234 -17.19 14.65 -3.87
N GLN A 235 -16.23 14.18 -3.09
CA GLN A 235 -16.44 13.72 -1.73
C GLN A 235 -15.35 14.31 -0.81
N PHE A 236 -15.47 14.06 0.49
CA PHE A 236 -14.48 14.49 1.48
C PHE A 236 -13.93 13.31 2.26
N ILE A 237 -12.60 13.24 2.32
CA ILE A 237 -11.86 12.38 3.26
C ILE A 237 -11.34 13.21 4.42
N GLY A 238 -10.87 12.56 5.48
CA GLY A 238 -10.29 13.25 6.64
C GLY A 238 -8.77 13.16 6.64
N ASP A 239 -8.12 14.31 6.74
CA ASP A 239 -6.68 14.43 7.03
C ASP A 239 -6.49 14.56 8.54
N LEU A 240 -5.72 13.65 9.13
CA LEU A 240 -5.50 13.56 10.57
C LEU A 240 -4.18 14.23 10.92
N ARG A 241 -4.25 15.48 11.41
CA ARG A 241 -3.06 16.28 11.77
C ARG A 241 -3.29 17.05 13.05
N ASP A 242 -2.27 17.10 13.90
CA ASP A 242 -2.25 17.93 15.11
C ASP A 242 -3.50 17.77 16.01
N GLY A 243 -4.01 16.54 16.15
CA GLY A 243 -5.20 16.25 16.96
C GLY A 243 -6.53 16.67 16.33
N ARG A 244 -6.52 17.03 15.04
CA ARG A 244 -7.69 17.47 14.27
C ARG A 244 -7.96 16.54 13.08
N ILE A 245 -9.23 16.48 12.67
CA ILE A 245 -9.63 15.93 11.37
C ILE A 245 -10.04 17.08 10.47
N THR A 246 -9.29 17.32 9.41
CA THR A 246 -9.63 18.34 8.41
C THR A 246 -10.25 17.66 7.17
N PRO A 247 -11.46 18.05 6.75
CA PRO A 247 -12.03 17.58 5.49
C PRO A 247 -11.15 17.99 4.30
N VAL A 248 -10.79 17.02 3.48
CA VAL A 248 -10.05 17.20 2.22
C VAL A 248 -10.94 16.80 1.07
N GLU A 249 -11.16 17.73 0.14
CA GLU A 249 -11.90 17.46 -1.09
C GLU A 249 -11.16 16.41 -1.92
N CYS A 250 -11.90 15.48 -2.49
CA CYS A 250 -11.38 14.43 -3.36
C CYS A 250 -12.35 14.10 -4.48
N PHE A 251 -11.80 13.67 -5.61
CA PHE A 251 -12.57 13.07 -6.70
C PHE A 251 -12.67 11.56 -6.48
N VAL A 252 -13.87 11.01 -6.59
CA VAL A 252 -14.14 9.59 -6.40
C VAL A 252 -14.81 9.02 -7.65
N ARG A 253 -14.23 7.93 -8.19
CA ARG A 253 -14.76 7.21 -9.35
C ARG A 253 -14.32 5.75 -9.29
N ASP A 254 -15.24 4.81 -9.52
CA ASP A 254 -14.96 3.37 -9.58
C ASP A 254 -14.17 2.84 -8.34
N GLY A 255 -14.51 3.34 -7.15
CA GLY A 255 -13.83 2.97 -5.90
C GLY A 255 -12.42 3.58 -5.71
N LYS A 256 -11.96 4.43 -6.62
CA LYS A 256 -10.69 5.15 -6.54
C LYS A 256 -10.89 6.56 -6.03
N THR A 257 -9.92 7.06 -5.28
CA THR A 257 -9.96 8.40 -4.66
C THR A 257 -8.74 9.20 -5.10
N LEU A 258 -8.96 10.41 -5.62
CA LEU A 258 -7.92 11.40 -5.90
C LEU A 258 -8.07 12.59 -4.95
N PRO A 259 -7.20 12.71 -3.93
CA PRO A 259 -7.19 13.86 -3.04
C PRO A 259 -6.79 15.14 -3.79
N VAL A 260 -7.43 16.25 -3.44
CA VAL A 260 -7.05 17.58 -3.90
C VAL A 260 -6.20 18.27 -2.83
N ALA A 261 -5.13 17.58 -2.40
CA ALA A 261 -4.20 18.05 -1.35
C ALA A 261 -2.75 17.61 -1.60
N GLY A 262 -1.81 18.21 -0.87
CA GLY A 262 -0.39 17.83 -0.87
C GLY A 262 0.28 17.87 -2.24
N TYR A 263 0.94 16.77 -2.62
CA TYR A 263 1.58 16.67 -3.93
C TYR A 263 0.57 16.51 -5.06
N TYR A 264 -0.59 15.89 -4.81
CA TYR A 264 -1.64 15.71 -5.81
C TYR A 264 -2.19 17.04 -6.33
N ILE A 265 -2.49 18.00 -5.44
CA ILE A 265 -3.01 19.30 -5.88
C ILE A 265 -2.00 20.07 -6.74
N ASN A 266 -0.70 19.93 -6.47
CA ASN A 266 0.34 20.58 -7.28
C ASN A 266 0.43 19.95 -8.68
N VAL A 267 0.31 18.63 -8.78
CA VAL A 267 0.25 17.92 -10.06
C VAL A 267 -1.04 18.27 -10.82
N ILE A 268 -2.19 18.32 -10.14
CA ILE A 268 -3.47 18.73 -10.73
C ILE A 268 -3.37 20.15 -11.31
N LYS A 269 -2.79 21.11 -10.57
CA LYS A 269 -2.57 22.48 -11.05
C LYS A 269 -1.71 22.50 -12.32
N ALA A 270 -0.58 21.80 -12.31
CA ALA A 270 0.30 21.72 -13.47
C ALA A 270 -0.38 21.09 -14.70
N LEU A 271 -1.22 20.07 -14.50
CA LEU A 271 -1.98 19.41 -15.57
C LEU A 271 -3.11 20.28 -16.14
N HIS A 272 -3.65 21.23 -15.36
CA HIS A 272 -4.59 22.22 -15.88
C HIS A 272 -3.90 23.27 -16.76
N GLU A 273 -2.64 23.58 -16.50
CA GLU A 273 -1.87 24.57 -17.27
C GLU A 273 -1.35 23.98 -18.59
N SER A 274 -0.93 22.72 -18.60
CA SER A 274 -0.36 22.08 -19.79
C SER A 274 -0.53 20.56 -19.76
N SER A 275 -0.68 19.97 -20.94
CA SER A 275 -0.57 18.52 -21.14
C SER A 275 0.83 18.05 -21.50
N ASP A 276 1.76 18.97 -21.80
CA ASP A 276 3.15 18.67 -22.11
C ASP A 276 3.97 18.38 -20.85
N LEU A 277 4.59 17.20 -20.78
CA LEU A 277 5.41 16.76 -19.64
C LEU A 277 6.51 17.77 -19.28
N ALA A 278 7.18 18.37 -20.26
CA ALA A 278 8.26 19.32 -19.99
C ALA A 278 7.74 20.57 -19.25
N ARG A 279 6.56 21.07 -19.65
CA ARG A 279 5.89 22.21 -19.01
C ARG A 279 5.31 21.84 -17.65
N ILE A 280 4.75 20.64 -17.51
CA ILE A 280 4.24 20.14 -16.22
C ILE A 280 5.39 20.10 -15.20
N VAL A 281 6.54 19.55 -15.59
CA VAL A 281 7.74 19.49 -14.74
C VAL A 281 8.25 20.88 -14.38
N GLU A 282 8.37 21.78 -15.35
CA GLU A 282 8.76 23.17 -15.12
C GLU A 282 7.84 23.87 -14.11
N THR A 283 6.53 23.69 -14.27
CA THR A 283 5.51 24.26 -13.39
C THR A 283 5.63 23.74 -11.96
N ILE A 284 5.83 22.42 -11.80
CA ILE A 284 6.01 21.79 -10.48
C ILE A 284 7.28 22.32 -9.81
N VAL A 285 8.41 22.34 -10.52
CA VAL A 285 9.68 22.83 -9.98
C VAL A 285 9.56 24.30 -9.58
N HIS A 286 8.90 25.13 -10.39
CA HIS A 286 8.78 26.56 -10.12
C HIS A 286 7.85 26.86 -8.93
N ASN A 287 6.69 26.19 -8.87
CA ASN A 287 5.60 26.55 -7.96
C ASN A 287 5.57 25.73 -6.66
N ALA A 288 6.09 24.50 -6.66
CA ALA A 288 5.88 23.55 -5.57
C ALA A 288 7.17 23.07 -4.88
N VAL A 289 8.34 23.29 -5.49
CA VAL A 289 9.63 22.92 -4.89
C VAL A 289 10.21 24.12 -4.12
N PRO A 290 10.52 23.97 -2.81
CA PRO A 290 10.98 25.08 -1.99
C PRO A 290 12.42 25.49 -2.35
N LYS A 291 12.56 26.66 -2.98
CA LYS A 291 13.86 27.20 -3.43
C LYS A 291 14.86 27.47 -2.30
N THR A 292 14.37 27.66 -1.08
CA THR A 292 15.19 27.89 0.12
C THR A 292 15.75 26.61 0.72
N ALA A 293 15.25 25.43 0.31
CA ALA A 293 15.71 24.15 0.81
C ALA A 293 17.01 23.70 0.11
N SER A 294 17.73 22.76 0.70
CA SER A 294 18.91 22.16 0.06
C SER A 294 18.53 21.43 -1.25
N ILE A 295 19.47 21.32 -2.19
CA ILE A 295 19.24 20.60 -3.46
C ILE A 295 18.76 19.15 -3.22
N LYS A 296 19.22 18.53 -2.13
CA LYS A 296 18.78 17.17 -1.76
C LYS A 296 17.31 17.13 -1.35
N GLU A 297 16.86 18.10 -0.56
CA GLU A 297 15.46 18.23 -0.15
C GLU A 297 14.57 18.61 -1.34
N GLN A 298 15.03 19.52 -2.20
CA GLN A 298 14.34 19.88 -3.43
C GLN A 298 14.14 18.67 -4.34
N ALA A 299 15.18 17.84 -4.52
CA ALA A 299 15.09 16.62 -5.30
C ALA A 299 14.10 15.62 -4.71
N LEU A 300 14.06 15.49 -3.38
CA LEU A 300 13.10 14.62 -2.70
C LEU A 300 11.65 15.12 -2.89
N VAL A 301 11.42 16.42 -2.72
CA VAL A 301 10.09 17.02 -2.92
C VAL A 301 9.63 16.85 -4.37
N PHE A 302 10.52 17.11 -5.34
CA PHE A 302 10.21 16.92 -6.74
C PHE A 302 9.87 15.45 -7.05
N ASP A 303 10.63 14.52 -6.48
CA ASP A 303 10.37 13.08 -6.64
C ASP A 303 8.97 12.68 -6.18
N TYR A 304 8.48 13.20 -5.05
CA TYR A 304 7.12 12.93 -4.59
C TYR A 304 6.03 13.43 -5.55
N HIS A 305 6.27 14.52 -6.28
CA HIS A 305 5.33 14.97 -7.32
C HIS A 305 5.33 14.02 -8.52
N LEU A 306 6.49 13.50 -8.92
CA LEU A 306 6.57 12.48 -9.97
C LEU A 306 5.87 11.19 -9.54
N GLN A 307 6.01 10.79 -8.27
CA GLN A 307 5.28 9.66 -7.71
C GLN A 307 3.76 9.91 -7.69
N ALA A 308 3.31 11.12 -7.37
CA ALA A 308 1.90 11.49 -7.42
C ALA A 308 1.35 11.45 -8.86
N LEU A 309 2.09 11.99 -9.85
CA LEU A 309 1.72 11.89 -11.26
C LEU A 309 1.60 10.43 -11.71
N GLU A 310 2.55 9.58 -11.33
CA GLU A 310 2.52 8.16 -11.67
C GLU A 310 1.30 7.47 -11.03
N ALA A 311 1.02 7.73 -9.75
CA ALA A 311 -0.16 7.20 -9.08
C ALA A 311 -1.45 7.62 -9.82
N MET A 312 -1.54 8.88 -10.23
CA MET A 312 -2.68 9.38 -11.01
C MET A 312 -2.82 8.70 -12.37
N VAL A 313 -1.72 8.35 -13.04
CA VAL A 313 -1.76 7.59 -14.30
C VAL A 313 -2.26 6.16 -14.07
N ILE A 314 -1.70 5.49 -13.06
CA ILE A 314 -2.05 4.11 -12.69
C ILE A 314 -3.54 4.00 -12.31
N ASP A 315 -4.04 4.99 -11.57
CA ASP A 315 -5.44 5.05 -11.18
C ASP A 315 -6.38 5.47 -12.30
N GLY A 316 -5.84 5.91 -13.45
CA GLY A 316 -6.64 6.37 -14.59
C GLY A 316 -7.22 7.77 -14.40
N TRP A 317 -6.72 8.52 -13.42
CA TRP A 317 -6.98 9.95 -13.28
C TRP A 317 -6.23 10.77 -14.33
N VAL A 318 -5.11 10.25 -14.85
CA VAL A 318 -4.32 10.90 -15.90
C VAL A 318 -4.12 9.95 -17.07
N LYS A 319 -4.43 10.41 -18.28
CA LYS A 319 -4.13 9.70 -19.52
C LYS A 319 -2.74 10.08 -19.98
N ALA A 320 -1.85 9.09 -20.06
CA ALA A 320 -0.52 9.23 -20.63
C ALA A 320 -0.52 8.80 -22.11
N LYS A 321 0.10 9.60 -22.98
CA LYS A 321 0.24 9.31 -24.41
C LYS A 321 1.63 9.74 -24.91
N ARG A 322 2.14 9.01 -25.90
CA ARG A 322 3.30 9.42 -26.69
C ARG A 322 2.90 10.28 -27.89
N ASP A 323 3.42 11.50 -27.94
CA ASP A 323 3.46 12.36 -29.12
C ASP A 323 4.89 12.35 -29.71
N PRO A 324 5.09 11.84 -30.95
CA PRO A 324 6.41 11.79 -31.56
C PRO A 324 6.99 13.19 -31.87
N ASN A 325 6.17 14.24 -31.92
CA ASN A 325 6.61 15.60 -32.21
C ASN A 325 7.13 16.34 -30.96
N LYS A 326 6.99 15.75 -29.77
CA LYS A 326 7.46 16.33 -28.52
C LYS A 326 8.65 15.54 -27.99
N PRO A 327 9.65 16.20 -27.37
CA PRO A 327 10.76 15.49 -26.77
C PRO A 327 10.27 14.64 -25.59
N LEU A 328 10.95 13.52 -25.34
CA LEU A 328 10.92 12.91 -24.03
C LEU A 328 11.74 13.75 -23.06
N VAL A 329 11.41 13.66 -21.77
CA VAL A 329 12.27 14.16 -20.70
C VAL A 329 12.94 12.95 -20.04
N PRO A 330 14.11 12.50 -20.54
CA PRO A 330 14.81 11.37 -19.94
C PRO A 330 15.28 11.72 -18.52
N ASN A 331 15.36 10.72 -17.64
CA ASN A 331 15.99 10.81 -16.32
C ASN A 331 15.39 11.82 -15.32
N LEU A 332 14.08 12.11 -15.40
CA LEU A 332 13.39 13.00 -14.44
C LEU A 332 13.63 12.65 -12.97
N ARG A 333 13.69 11.37 -12.62
CA ARG A 333 14.06 10.95 -11.26
C ARG A 333 15.57 11.02 -11.08
N GLY A 334 16.04 11.90 -10.20
CA GLY A 334 17.46 12.02 -9.82
C GLY A 334 18.26 13.06 -10.61
N ASP A 335 17.69 13.68 -11.66
CA ASP A 335 18.32 14.78 -12.38
C ASP A 335 18.23 16.08 -11.58
N LYS A 336 19.34 16.43 -10.93
CA LYS A 336 19.47 17.65 -10.12
C LYS A 336 19.58 18.92 -10.97
N SER A 337 19.88 18.81 -12.27
CA SER A 337 20.06 19.99 -13.13
C SER A 337 18.77 20.79 -13.31
N LEU A 338 17.62 20.12 -13.18
CA LEU A 338 16.29 20.73 -13.21
C LEU A 338 16.03 21.65 -12.01
N LEU A 339 16.80 21.51 -10.93
CA LEU A 339 16.60 22.21 -9.64
C LEU A 339 17.57 23.38 -9.42
N ILE A 340 18.50 23.61 -10.36
CA ILE A 340 19.58 24.60 -10.22
C ILE A 340 19.19 25.96 -10.84
N ARG A 341 17.96 26.12 -11.36
CA ARG A 341 17.52 27.33 -12.09
C ARG A 341 16.78 28.35 -11.25
#